data_AF-A0A0A9FGB7-F1
#
_entry.id   AF-A0A0A9FGB7-F1
#
_cell.length_a   1.000
_cell.length_b   1.000
_cell.length_c   1.000
_cell.angle_alpha   90.00
_cell.angle_beta   90.00
_cell.angle_gamma   90.00
#
_symmetry.space_group_name_H-M   'P 1'
#
loop_
_entity.id
_entity.type
_entity.pdbx_description
1 polymer ?
#
loop_
_entity_poly.entity_id
_entity_poly.type
_entity_poly.pdbx_seq_one_letter_code
_entity_poly.pdbx_strand_id
1 'polypeptide(L)'
;MEELAAGREICPQARHFATLALNHYNSKKTHKFEMATVLLSKCFTELNGDTFVHVNFTAATKCDSASFATKRLFFAELMLIPELQADKSAEPMRVLDVCIIDGSCYGGCHEMKRDIKKSLRNNMDYERCHACSERIKHPRGDKFVAGHNSTRMPYYSTFPWIPQ
;
A
#
# COMPACT_ATOMS: atom_id res chain seq x y z
N MET A 1 9.56 -12.45 -11.08
CA MET A 1 9.24 -11.67 -9.87
C MET A 1 8.27 -12.41 -8.92
N GLU A 2 7.59 -13.48 -9.36
CA GLU A 2 6.79 -14.35 -8.46
C GLU A 2 7.62 -15.46 -7.77
N GLU A 3 8.76 -15.89 -8.34
CA GLU A 3 9.52 -17.05 -7.83
C GLU A 3 10.21 -16.87 -6.47
N LEU A 4 10.38 -15.64 -5.96
CA LEU A 4 10.99 -15.39 -4.65
C LEU A 4 9.99 -15.27 -3.49
N ALA A 5 8.69 -15.42 -3.77
CA ALA A 5 7.61 -15.34 -2.78
C ALA A 5 6.97 -16.69 -2.43
N ALA A 6 7.32 -17.77 -3.14
CA ALA A 6 6.85 -19.11 -2.85
C ALA A 6 7.50 -19.62 -1.55
N GLY A 7 6.87 -19.35 -0.40
CA GLY A 7 7.25 -19.91 0.90
C GLY A 7 7.39 -18.93 2.07
N ARG A 8 7.24 -17.62 1.86
CA ARG A 8 7.10 -16.69 3.00
C ARG A 8 5.65 -16.63 3.43
N GLU A 9 5.40 -16.98 4.68
CA GLU A 9 4.10 -16.77 5.31
C GLU A 9 3.74 -15.28 5.21
N ILE A 10 2.65 -15.00 4.49
CA ILE A 10 2.18 -13.63 4.31
C ILE A 10 1.70 -13.14 5.67
N CYS A 11 2.23 -12.01 6.14
CA CYS A 11 1.80 -11.37 7.37
C CYS A 11 0.26 -11.23 7.39
N PRO A 12 -0.45 -11.77 8.41
CA PRO A 12 -1.91 -11.68 8.51
C PRO A 12 -2.43 -10.25 8.38
N GLN A 13 -1.67 -9.28 8.89
CA GLN A 13 -1.97 -7.86 8.79
C GLN A 13 -1.98 -7.36 7.33
N ALA A 14 -0.99 -7.76 6.52
CA ALA A 14 -0.94 -7.40 5.10
C ALA A 14 -2.16 -7.97 4.35
N ARG A 15 -2.57 -9.19 4.68
CA ARG A 15 -3.75 -9.82 4.10
C ARG A 15 -5.03 -9.08 4.49
N HIS A 16 -5.15 -8.68 5.75
CA HIS A 16 -6.26 -7.86 6.24
C HIS A 16 -6.39 -6.56 5.46
N PHE A 17 -5.31 -5.79 5.34
CA PHE A 17 -5.30 -4.52 4.60
C PHE A 17 -5.65 -4.68 3.13
N ALA A 18 -5.08 -5.69 2.47
CA ALA A 18 -5.41 -6.01 1.08
C ALA A 18 -6.90 -6.38 0.92
N THR A 19 -7.48 -7.06 1.90
CA THR A 19 -8.90 -7.47 1.90
C THR A 19 -9.81 -6.25 2.03
N LEU A 20 -9.51 -5.35 2.97
CA LEU A 20 -10.22 -4.07 3.11
C LEU A 20 -10.18 -3.27 1.80
N ALA A 21 -8.99 -3.15 1.21
CA ALA A 21 -8.79 -2.42 -0.05
C ALA A 21 -9.57 -3.04 -1.22
N LEU A 22 -9.51 -4.36 -1.39
CA LEU A 22 -10.24 -5.04 -2.45
C LEU A 22 -11.76 -4.94 -2.26
N ASN A 23 -12.26 -5.06 -1.04
CA ASN A 23 -13.68 -4.87 -0.71
C ASN A 23 -14.13 -3.45 -1.04
N HIS A 24 -13.32 -2.45 -0.68
CA HIS A 24 -13.57 -1.05 -1.01
C HIS A 24 -13.56 -0.79 -2.52
N TYR A 25 -12.64 -1.40 -3.26
CA TYR A 25 -12.61 -1.30 -4.73
C TYR A 25 -13.87 -1.93 -5.34
N ASN A 26 -14.20 -3.16 -4.94
CA ASN A 26 -15.32 -3.93 -5.47
C ASN A 26 -16.68 -3.35 -5.12
N SER A 27 -16.84 -2.61 -4.01
CA SER A 27 -18.11 -1.98 -3.65
C SER A 27 -18.55 -0.92 -4.66
N LYS A 28 -17.59 -0.36 -5.43
CA LYS A 28 -17.81 0.67 -6.45
C LYS A 28 -17.84 0.11 -7.88
N LYS A 29 -17.78 -1.22 -8.08
CA LYS A 29 -17.62 -1.85 -9.41
C LYS A 29 -18.68 -2.93 -9.66
N THR A 30 -19.13 -3.01 -10.90
CA THR A 30 -20.03 -4.07 -11.38
C THR A 30 -19.31 -5.40 -11.55
N HIS A 31 -18.12 -5.38 -12.15
CA HIS A 31 -17.25 -6.54 -12.28
C HIS A 31 -16.28 -6.60 -11.10
N LYS A 32 -16.41 -7.64 -10.29
CA LYS A 32 -15.63 -7.82 -9.07
C LYS A 32 -14.37 -8.64 -9.32
N PHE A 33 -13.32 -8.25 -8.61
CA PHE A 33 -12.06 -8.96 -8.56
C PHE A 33 -12.01 -9.86 -7.33
N GLU A 34 -11.30 -10.98 -7.43
CA GLU A 34 -10.94 -11.86 -6.33
C GLU A 34 -9.45 -11.78 -6.06
N MET A 35 -9.11 -11.78 -4.77
CA MET A 35 -7.73 -11.72 -4.31
C MET A 35 -6.96 -12.93 -4.81
N ALA A 36 -5.91 -12.72 -5.60
CA ALA A 36 -5.03 -13.79 -6.06
C ALA A 36 -3.83 -13.96 -5.13
N THR A 37 -3.13 -12.87 -4.81
CA THR A 37 -1.94 -12.91 -3.95
C THR A 37 -1.71 -11.57 -3.29
N VAL A 38 -1.37 -11.58 -2.01
CA VAL A 38 -0.94 -10.39 -1.28
C VAL A 38 0.58 -10.35 -1.34
N LEU A 39 1.15 -9.22 -1.77
CA LEU A 39 2.58 -9.11 -2.03
C LEU A 39 3.32 -8.55 -0.82
N LEU A 40 3.26 -7.24 -0.63
CA LEU A 40 3.99 -6.54 0.41
C LEU A 40 3.13 -5.42 0.97
N SER A 41 3.31 -5.14 2.26
CA SER A 41 2.76 -3.98 2.92
C SER A 41 3.84 -3.26 3.73
N LYS A 42 3.62 -1.98 3.96
CA LYS A 42 4.41 -1.15 4.87
C LYS A 42 3.46 -0.27 5.65
N CYS A 43 3.53 -0.37 6.97
CA CYS A 43 2.93 0.58 7.90
C CYS A 43 3.99 1.61 8.30
N PHE A 44 3.62 2.88 8.33
CA PHE A 44 4.53 3.97 8.68
C PHE A 44 3.78 5.15 9.28
N THR A 45 4.46 5.90 10.14
CA THR A 45 3.91 7.11 10.76
C THR A 45 4.59 8.35 10.19
N GLU A 46 3.80 9.36 9.83
CA GLU A 46 4.30 10.66 9.38
C GLU A 46 4.61 11.59 10.56
N LEU A 47 5.23 12.74 10.29
CA LEU A 47 5.67 13.69 11.33
C LEU A 47 4.51 14.29 12.14
N ASN A 48 3.32 14.33 11.56
CA ASN A 48 2.12 14.79 12.24
C ASN A 48 1.51 13.74 13.18
N GLY A 49 2.07 12.53 13.24
CA GLY A 49 1.58 11.41 14.06
C GLY A 49 0.59 10.49 13.35
N ASP A 50 0.15 10.84 12.14
CA ASP A 50 -0.77 10.00 11.37
C ASP A 50 -0.07 8.74 10.87
N THR A 51 -0.76 7.60 11.00
CA THR A 51 -0.23 6.31 10.58
C THR A 51 -0.93 5.82 9.33
N PHE A 52 -0.12 5.51 8.32
CA PHE A 52 -0.57 5.06 7.01
C PHE A 52 -0.04 3.68 6.68
N VAL A 53 -0.73 3.03 5.76
CA VAL A 53 -0.37 1.74 5.21
C VAL A 53 -0.38 1.83 3.70
N HIS A 54 0.72 1.40 3.09
CA HIS A 54 0.77 1.07 1.67
C HIS A 54 0.79 -0.43 1.51
N VAL A 55 -0.06 -0.97 0.64
CA VAL A 55 -0.12 -2.41 0.35
C VAL A 55 -0.24 -2.68 -1.14
N ASN A 56 0.51 -3.68 -1.60
CA ASN A 56 0.33 -4.26 -2.92
C ASN A 56 -0.26 -5.66 -2.83
N PHE A 57 -1.16 -5.94 -3.76
CA PHE A 57 -1.73 -7.25 -3.98
C PHE A 57 -2.11 -7.42 -5.45
N THR A 58 -2.25 -8.65 -5.90
CA THR A 58 -2.79 -8.97 -7.21
C THR A 58 -4.19 -9.53 -7.06
N ALA A 59 -5.07 -9.16 -7.96
CA ALA A 59 -6.42 -9.71 -8.04
C ALA A 59 -6.79 -10.00 -9.49
N ALA A 60 -7.73 -10.92 -9.71
CA ALA A 60 -8.22 -11.31 -11.03
C ALA A 60 -9.75 -11.39 -11.04
N THR A 61 -10.38 -11.26 -12.20
CA THR A 61 -11.83 -11.45 -12.36
C THR A 61 -12.19 -12.94 -12.35
N LYS A 62 -13.35 -13.29 -11.77
CA LYS A 62 -13.82 -14.68 -11.63
C LYS A 62 -13.82 -15.49 -12.93
N CYS A 63 -14.13 -14.87 -14.06
CA CYS A 63 -14.21 -15.57 -15.35
C CYS A 63 -12.86 -16.13 -15.82
N ASP A 64 -11.74 -15.59 -15.34
CA ASP A 64 -10.42 -15.84 -15.92
C ASP A 64 -9.35 -16.21 -14.88
N SER A 65 -9.78 -16.72 -13.70
CA SER A 65 -8.88 -17.03 -12.58
C SER A 65 -7.78 -18.04 -12.90
N ALA A 66 -7.90 -18.77 -14.02
CA ALA A 66 -6.90 -19.72 -14.52
C ALA A 66 -5.82 -19.11 -15.42
N SER A 67 -5.97 -17.87 -15.92
CA SER A 67 -4.99 -17.24 -16.81
C SER A 67 -4.17 -16.18 -16.09
N PHE A 68 -2.84 -16.26 -16.18
CA PHE A 68 -1.94 -15.20 -15.69
C PHE A 68 -2.17 -13.83 -16.37
N ALA A 69 -2.80 -13.81 -17.56
CA ALA A 69 -3.00 -12.60 -18.36
C ALA A 69 -4.04 -11.62 -17.76
N THR A 70 -4.85 -12.06 -16.81
CA THR A 70 -5.93 -11.25 -16.20
C THR A 70 -5.63 -10.80 -14.78
N LYS A 71 -4.53 -11.29 -14.17
CA LYS A 71 -4.05 -10.76 -12.89
C LYS A 71 -3.67 -9.29 -13.08
N ARG A 72 -4.15 -8.45 -12.18
CA ARG A 72 -3.84 -7.02 -12.12
C ARG A 72 -3.18 -6.73 -10.79
N LEU A 73 -2.13 -5.89 -10.81
CA LEU A 73 -1.47 -5.39 -9.61
C LEU A 73 -2.26 -4.20 -9.09
N PHE A 74 -2.51 -4.20 -7.78
CA PHE A 74 -3.19 -3.13 -7.07
C PHE A 74 -2.21 -2.45 -6.11
N PHE A 75 -2.40 -1.16 -5.96
CA PHE A 75 -1.88 -0.36 -4.88
C PHE A 75 -3.05 0.16 -4.06
N ALA A 76 -2.91 0.15 -2.74
CA ALA A 76 -3.85 0.79 -1.85
C ALA A 76 -3.15 1.54 -0.73
N GLU A 77 -3.74 2.68 -0.39
CA GLU A 77 -3.38 3.51 0.75
C GLU A 77 -4.50 3.42 1.79
N LEU A 78 -4.12 3.10 3.03
CA LEU A 78 -5.02 3.10 4.17
C LEU A 78 -4.46 4.02 5.26
N MET A 79 -5.35 4.57 6.07
CA MET A 79 -5.01 5.35 7.26
C MET A 79 -5.58 4.67 8.50
N LEU A 80 -4.80 4.67 9.58
CA LEU A 80 -5.27 4.26 10.90
C LEU A 80 -6.08 5.40 11.54
N ILE A 81 -7.25 5.08 12.08
CA ILE A 81 -8.03 5.96 12.94
C ILE A 81 -7.81 5.53 14.40
N PRO A 82 -6.95 6.22 15.17
CA PRO A 82 -6.53 5.77 16.50
C PRO A 82 -7.69 5.59 17.49
N GLU A 83 -8.73 6.43 17.39
CA GLU A 83 -9.89 6.41 18.28
C GLU A 83 -10.66 5.09 18.21
N LEU A 84 -10.63 4.44 17.04
CA LEU A 84 -11.30 3.17 16.81
C LEU A 84 -10.52 1.97 17.35
N GLN A 85 -9.25 2.14 17.73
CA GLN A 85 -8.45 1.04 18.29
C GLN A 85 -8.93 0.61 19.67
N ALA A 86 -9.62 1.49 20.41
CA ALA A 86 -10.20 1.16 21.70
C ALA A 86 -11.44 0.25 21.59
N ASP A 87 -12.10 0.24 20.43
CA ASP A 87 -13.29 -0.56 20.18
C ASP A 87 -12.92 -1.83 19.41
N LYS A 88 -12.99 -2.97 20.09
CA LYS A 88 -12.68 -4.29 19.51
C LYS A 88 -13.63 -4.71 18.38
N SER A 89 -14.81 -4.10 18.28
CA SER A 89 -15.80 -4.40 17.25
C SER A 89 -15.65 -3.51 16.01
N ALA A 90 -14.88 -2.44 16.10
CA ALA A 90 -14.66 -1.50 15.00
C ALA A 90 -13.43 -1.89 14.17
N GLU A 91 -13.53 -1.74 12.86
CA GLU A 91 -12.36 -1.74 11.98
C GLU A 91 -11.65 -0.38 12.12
N PRO A 92 -10.38 -0.32 12.59
CA PRO A 92 -9.68 0.95 12.76
C PRO A 92 -9.01 1.47 11.48
N MET A 93 -8.80 0.63 10.46
CA MET A 93 -8.21 1.06 9.20
C MET A 93 -9.26 1.59 8.23
N ARG A 94 -8.96 2.70 7.57
CA ARG A 94 -9.79 3.29 6.52
C ARG A 94 -9.03 3.29 5.21
N VAL A 95 -9.64 2.71 4.17
CA VAL A 95 -9.11 2.78 2.80
C VAL A 95 -9.29 4.20 2.29
N LEU A 96 -8.18 4.88 2.01
CA LEU A 96 -8.17 6.23 1.43
C LEU A 96 -8.24 6.14 -0.09
N ASP A 97 -7.39 5.30 -0.69
CA ASP A 97 -7.40 5.06 -2.12
C ASP A 97 -7.01 3.62 -2.47
N VAL A 98 -7.50 3.17 -3.62
CA VAL A 98 -7.15 1.88 -4.22
C VAL A 98 -7.22 1.97 -5.73
N CYS A 99 -6.12 1.64 -6.40
CA CYS A 99 -6.02 1.69 -7.85
C CYS A 99 -5.26 0.50 -8.41
N ILE A 100 -5.55 0.20 -9.68
CA ILE A 100 -4.77 -0.74 -10.49
C ILE A 100 -3.53 0.03 -10.98
N ILE A 101 -2.36 -0.58 -10.86
CA ILE A 101 -1.10 -0.04 -11.37
C ILE A 101 -0.52 -0.97 -12.44
N ASP A 102 -0.36 -0.46 -13.66
CA ASP A 102 0.20 -1.16 -14.81
C ASP A 102 1.51 -0.50 -15.28
N GLY A 103 2.46 -1.31 -15.77
CA GLY A 103 3.65 -0.94 -16.58
C GLY A 103 4.62 0.13 -16.03
N SER A 104 4.12 1.33 -15.74
CA SER A 104 4.80 2.52 -15.24
C SER A 104 4.61 2.72 -13.73
N CYS A 105 4.89 1.69 -12.93
CA CYS A 105 4.86 1.81 -11.47
C CYS A 105 6.22 2.26 -10.92
N TYR A 106 6.19 3.08 -9.88
CA TYR A 106 7.38 3.51 -9.17
C TYR A 106 7.59 2.63 -7.94
N GLY A 107 8.82 2.18 -7.71
CA GLY A 107 9.18 1.69 -6.38
C GLY A 107 9.30 2.85 -5.39
N GLY A 108 9.09 2.59 -4.11
CA GLY A 108 9.44 3.52 -3.06
C GLY A 108 10.95 3.79 -2.99
N CYS A 109 11.32 4.91 -2.39
CA CYS A 109 12.69 5.45 -2.31
C CYS A 109 13.25 5.44 -0.88
N HIS A 110 12.67 4.65 0.02
CA HIS A 110 13.12 4.57 1.41
C HIS A 110 14.62 4.27 1.49
N GLU A 111 15.34 5.07 2.27
CA GLU A 111 16.81 5.03 2.46
C GLU A 111 17.66 5.28 1.20
N MET A 112 17.05 5.57 0.05
CA MET A 112 17.79 5.89 -1.18
C MET A 112 18.29 7.34 -1.13
N LYS A 113 19.61 7.55 -1.24
CA LYS A 113 20.17 8.88 -1.48
C LYS A 113 19.83 9.31 -2.91
N ARG A 114 18.86 10.22 -3.07
CA ARG A 114 18.56 10.81 -4.38
C ARG A 114 19.12 12.22 -4.48
N ASP A 115 19.73 12.50 -5.63
CA ASP A 115 20.04 13.85 -6.07
C ASP A 115 18.74 14.48 -6.60
N ILE A 116 17.96 15.07 -5.69
CA ILE A 116 16.69 15.72 -6.05
C ILE A 116 17.03 17.09 -6.63
N LYS A 117 17.21 17.13 -7.95
CA LYS A 117 17.62 18.35 -8.69
C LYS A 117 16.53 19.43 -8.72
N LYS A 118 15.27 19.07 -8.45
CA LYS A 118 14.15 20.01 -8.40
C LYS A 118 14.00 20.58 -7.00
N SER A 119 13.70 21.88 -6.90
CA SER A 119 13.25 22.49 -5.64
C SER A 119 11.98 21.78 -5.17
N LEU A 120 12.06 21.05 -4.06
CA LEU A 120 10.88 20.50 -3.41
C LEU A 120 10.25 21.56 -2.52
N ARG A 121 8.96 21.80 -2.69
CA ARG A 121 8.21 22.64 -1.76
C ARG A 121 8.10 21.91 -0.42
N ASN A 122 8.62 22.49 0.65
CA ASN A 122 8.57 21.94 2.01
C ASN A 122 9.11 20.51 2.15
N ASN A 123 10.09 20.11 1.33
CA ASN A 123 10.63 18.75 1.27
C ASN A 123 9.59 17.66 0.89
N MET A 124 8.52 18.02 0.18
CA MET A 124 7.50 17.09 -0.29
C MET A 124 7.73 16.70 -1.75
N ASP A 125 7.97 15.41 -1.99
CA ASP A 125 8.14 14.79 -3.31
C ASP A 125 6.83 14.14 -3.76
N TYR A 126 6.03 14.87 -4.52
CA TYR A 126 4.78 14.39 -5.11
C TYR A 126 4.97 13.51 -6.35
N GLU A 127 6.19 13.09 -6.65
CA GLU A 127 6.44 12.06 -7.68
C GLU A 127 6.63 10.67 -7.05
N ARG A 128 7.14 10.58 -5.81
CA ARG A 128 7.61 9.32 -5.20
C ARG A 128 7.15 9.13 -3.76
N CYS A 129 7.13 7.87 -3.33
CA CYS A 129 7.00 7.50 -1.93
C CYS A 129 8.39 7.29 -1.32
N HIS A 130 8.72 7.94 -0.21
CA HIS A 130 9.95 7.79 0.58
C HIS A 130 9.77 6.88 1.81
N ALA A 131 8.52 6.49 2.11
CA ALA A 131 8.20 5.59 3.21
C ALA A 131 8.41 4.10 2.90
N CYS A 132 8.31 3.75 1.62
CA CYS A 132 8.34 2.38 1.14
C CYS A 132 9.67 2.04 0.48
N SER A 133 10.04 0.75 0.54
CA SER A 133 11.16 0.24 -0.27
C SER A 133 10.77 0.16 -1.74
N GLU A 134 11.77 -0.04 -2.62
CA GLU A 134 11.57 -0.19 -4.06
C GLU A 134 10.66 -1.36 -4.46
N ARG A 135 10.43 -2.30 -3.54
CA ARG A 135 9.64 -3.51 -3.76
C ARG A 135 8.15 -3.26 -3.69
N ILE A 136 7.71 -2.28 -2.91
CA ILE A 136 6.31 -1.82 -2.92
C ILE A 136 6.21 -0.82 -4.08
N LYS A 137 5.29 -1.11 -4.99
CA LYS A 137 5.00 -0.36 -6.19
C LYS A 137 3.86 0.61 -5.95
N HIS A 138 4.05 1.84 -6.41
CA HIS A 138 3.13 2.97 -6.27
C HIS A 138 2.73 3.50 -7.64
N PRO A 139 1.55 4.13 -7.75
CA PRO A 139 1.28 5.09 -8.80
C PRO A 139 2.19 6.33 -8.63
N ARG A 140 2.01 7.34 -9.48
CA ARG A 140 2.67 8.64 -9.28
C ARG A 140 2.24 9.26 -7.94
N GLY A 141 3.17 9.96 -7.29
CA GLY A 141 2.98 10.50 -5.94
C GLY A 141 1.68 11.26 -5.72
N ASP A 142 1.29 12.13 -6.65
CA ASP A 142 0.03 12.90 -6.62
C ASP A 142 -1.27 12.05 -6.60
N LYS A 143 -1.19 10.72 -6.69
CA LYS A 143 -2.32 9.80 -6.60
C LYS A 143 -2.55 9.23 -5.20
N PHE A 144 -1.67 9.50 -4.25
CA PHE A 144 -1.84 9.09 -2.85
C PHE A 144 -1.44 10.25 -1.93
N VAL A 145 -1.68 10.09 -0.62
CA VAL A 145 -1.58 11.19 0.34
C VAL A 145 -0.26 11.18 1.09
N ALA A 146 0.20 10.00 1.51
CA ALA A 146 1.24 9.84 2.51
C ALA A 146 2.55 9.29 1.95
N GLY A 147 3.66 9.56 2.63
CA GLY A 147 4.97 9.06 2.26
C GLY A 147 5.73 9.97 1.29
N HIS A 148 5.32 11.22 1.10
CA HIS A 148 5.99 12.17 0.19
C HIS A 148 7.18 12.91 0.80
N ASN A 149 7.32 12.88 2.12
CA ASN A 149 8.40 13.60 2.79
C ASN A 149 9.76 13.00 2.40
N SER A 150 10.55 13.76 1.65
CA SER A 150 11.85 13.34 1.14
C SER A 150 12.99 13.55 2.12
N THR A 151 12.73 14.12 3.30
CA THR A 151 13.76 14.21 4.33
C THR A 151 14.14 12.80 4.75
N ARG A 152 15.42 12.56 5.06
CA ARG A 152 15.92 11.25 5.53
C ARG A 152 15.40 10.87 6.92
N MET A 153 14.30 11.47 7.39
CA MET A 153 13.70 11.10 8.65
C MET A 153 13.18 9.66 8.54
N PRO A 154 13.45 8.81 9.55
CA PRO A 154 13.03 7.43 9.48
C PRO A 154 11.51 7.37 9.52
N TYR A 155 10.91 6.90 8.44
CA TYR A 155 9.56 6.36 8.49
C TYR A 155 9.58 5.14 9.42
N TYR A 156 9.19 5.37 10.67
CA TYR A 156 9.16 4.33 11.68
C TYR A 156 8.18 3.25 11.24
N SER A 157 8.68 2.02 11.08
CA SER A 157 7.80 0.86 10.88
C SER A 157 7.01 0.67 12.17
N THR A 158 5.69 0.85 12.11
CA THR A 158 4.84 0.41 13.22
C THR A 158 4.60 -1.09 13.06
N PHE A 159 4.97 -1.84 14.11
CA PHE A 159 4.84 -3.29 14.15
C PHE A 159 3.37 -3.71 14.06
N PRO A 160 3.08 -4.93 13.57
CA PRO A 160 1.72 -5.33 13.23
C PRO A 160 0.80 -5.30 14.45
N TRP A 161 -0.36 -4.66 14.28
CA TRP A 161 -1.51 -4.91 15.15
C TRP A 161 -1.90 -6.37 14.95
N ILE A 162 -1.79 -7.16 16.01
CA ILE A 162 -2.29 -8.53 16.07
C ILE A 162 -3.69 -8.41 16.70
N PRO A 163 -4.79 -8.66 15.97
CA PRO A 163 -6.06 -8.93 16.62
C PRO A 163 -5.86 -10.15 17.51
N GLN A 164 -6.06 -9.99 18.82
CA GLN A 164 -6.22 -11.12 19.75
C GLN A 164 -7.59 -11.75 19.55
#